data_AF-A0A419DTU6-F1
#
_entry.id   AF-A0A419DTU6-F1
#
_cell.length_a   1.000
_cell.length_b   1.000
_cell.length_c   1.000
_cell.angle_alpha   90.00
_cell.angle_beta   90.00
_cell.angle_gamma   90.00
#
_symmetry.space_group_name_H-M   'P 1'
#
loop_
_entity.id
_entity.type
_entity.pdbx_description
1 polymer ?
#
loop_
_entity_poly.entity_id
_entity_poly.type
_entity_poly.pdbx_seq_one_letter_code
_entity_poly.pdbx_strand_id
1 'polypeptide(L)' 'MAGEKITVEFKDGKKITKYPGGKVSEQTQEDLERYKDFLTRERQRIDRHISLIDDDLSQITASKKAK' A
#
# COMPACT_ATOMS: atom_id res chain seq x y z
N MET A 1 -1.25 -15.39 -27.54
CA MET A 1 -0.18 -15.87 -26.64
C MET A 1 -0.84 -16.25 -25.33
N ALA A 2 -0.67 -17.50 -24.88
CA ALA A 2 -1.27 -17.97 -23.63
C ALA A 2 -0.80 -17.06 -22.48
N GLY A 3 -1.74 -16.42 -21.79
CA GLY A 3 -1.45 -15.47 -20.73
C GLY A 3 -0.71 -16.17 -19.59
N GLU A 4 0.61 -15.99 -19.52
CA GLU A 4 1.37 -16.34 -18.35
C GLU A 4 0.72 -15.63 -17.15
N LYS A 5 0.37 -16.40 -16.11
CA LYS A 5 -0.18 -15.84 -14.87
C LYS A 5 0.98 -15.51 -13.95
N ILE A 6 0.81 -14.47 -13.14
CA ILE A 6 1.77 -14.18 -12.06
C ILE A 6 1.79 -15.39 -11.12
N THR A 7 2.95 -15.97 -10.87
CA THR A 7 3.13 -17.02 -9.86
C THR A 7 3.92 -16.49 -8.68
N VAL A 8 3.51 -16.88 -7.48
CA VAL A 8 4.17 -16.54 -6.22
C VAL A 8 4.54 -17.83 -5.53
N GLU A 9 5.83 -18.00 -5.26
CA GLU A 9 6.39 -19.15 -4.54
C GLU A 9 7.14 -18.63 -3.30
N PHE A 10 7.14 -19.43 -2.24
CA PHE A 10 7.91 -19.16 -1.02
C PHE A 10 8.94 -20.26 -0.84
N LYS A 11 10.22 -19.90 -0.93
CA LYS A 11 11.33 -20.86 -0.86
C LYS A 11 12.53 -20.20 -0.20
N ASP A 12 13.22 -20.96 0.66
CA ASP A 12 14.47 -20.54 1.32
C ASP A 12 14.34 -19.20 2.09
N GLY A 13 13.18 -18.97 2.73
CA GLY A 13 12.91 -17.72 3.46
C GLY A 13 12.67 -16.50 2.56
N LYS A 14 12.48 -16.71 1.25
CA LYS A 14 12.22 -15.66 0.27
C LYS A 14 10.87 -15.86 -0.41
N LYS A 15 10.26 -14.75 -0.81
CA LYS A 15 9.13 -14.71 -1.74
C LYS A 15 9.67 -14.51 -3.15
N ILE A 16 9.39 -15.46 -4.03
CA ILE A 16 9.75 -15.43 -5.45
C ILE A 16 8.49 -15.17 -6.25
N THR A 17 8.43 -14.04 -6.94
CA THR A 17 7.32 -13.67 -7.82
C THR A 17 7.79 -13.73 -9.27
N LYS A 18 7.16 -14.58 -10.08
CA LYS A 18 7.42 -14.66 -11.53
C LYS A 18 6.30 -13.93 -12.25
N TYR A 19 6.67 -12.93 -13.03
CA TYR A 19 5.76 -12.12 -13.82
C TYR A 19 5.68 -12.64 -15.26
N PRO A 20 4.57 -12.35 -15.97
CA PRO A 20 4.45 -12.65 -17.39
C PRO A 20 5.59 -11.98 -18.16
N GLY A 21 6.25 -12.72 -19.06
CA GLY A 21 7.43 -12.24 -19.78
C GLY A 21 8.77 -12.56 -19.10
N GLY A 22 8.78 -13.51 -18.16
CA GLY A 22 10.01 -14.10 -17.60
C GLY A 22 10.72 -13.25 -16.53
N LYS A 23 10.16 -12.12 -16.12
CA LYS A 23 10.73 -11.31 -15.03
C LYS A 23 10.50 -12.02 -13.69
N VAL A 24 11.58 -12.26 -12.93
CA VAL A 24 11.55 -12.84 -11.59
C VAL A 24 11.94 -11.78 -10.58
N SER A 25 11.19 -11.68 -9.48
CA SER A 25 11.50 -10.85 -8.32
C SER A 25 11.62 -11.72 -7.09
N GLU A 26 12.74 -11.61 -6.40
CA GLU A 26 12.96 -12.26 -5.11
C GLU A 26 12.94 -11.21 -4.01
N GLN A 27 12.23 -11.48 -2.92
CA GLN A 27 12.17 -10.64 -1.74
C GLN A 27 12.48 -11.50 -0.51
N THR A 28 13.46 -11.09 0.29
CA THR A 28 13.75 -11.75 1.57
C THR A 28 12.70 -11.39 2.62
N GLN A 29 12.69 -12.12 3.74
CA GLN A 29 11.88 -11.76 4.90
C GLN A 29 12.17 -10.32 5.37
N GLU A 30 13.45 -9.93 5.45
CA GLU A 30 13.85 -8.57 5.86
C GLU A 30 13.32 -7.49 4.89
N ASP A 31 13.33 -7.77 3.59
CA ASP A 31 12.78 -6.85 2.58
C ASP A 31 11.27 -6.65 2.79
N LEU A 32 10.56 -7.75 3.07
CA LEU A 32 9.12 -7.72 3.32
C LEU A 32 8.78 -6.99 4.62
N GLU A 33 9.57 -7.18 5.67
CA GLU A 33 9.41 -6.47 6.95
C GLU A 33 9.65 -4.97 6.78
N ARG A 34 10.73 -4.56 6.10
CA ARG A 34 11.00 -3.15 5.80
C ARG A 34 9.89 -2.53 4.96
N TYR A 35 9.40 -3.26 3.95
CA TYR A 35 8.33 -2.78 3.10
C TYR A 35 7.01 -2.63 3.86
N LYS A 36 6.69 -3.56 4.77
CA LYS A 36 5.55 -3.47 5.68
C LYS A 36 5.65 -2.23 6.59
N ASP A 37 6.82 -1.96 7.14
CA ASP A 37 7.02 -0.79 8.01
C ASP A 37 6.86 0.51 7.23
N PHE A 38 7.40 0.58 6.02
CA PHE A 38 7.18 1.71 5.11
C PHE A 38 5.70 1.94 4.83
N LEU A 39 4.96 0.89 4.44
CA LEU A 39 3.52 0.98 4.17
C LEU A 39 2.73 1.40 5.42
N THR A 40 3.15 0.99 6.60
CA THR A 40 2.54 1.39 7.87
C THR A 40 2.70 2.88 8.13
N ARG A 41 3.90 3.44 7.86
CA ARG A 41 4.15 4.89 7.98
C ARG A 41 3.35 5.70 6.97
N GLU A 42 3.28 5.23 5.72
CA GLU A 42 2.50 5.90 4.69
C GLU A 42 1.01 5.86 5.01
N ARG A 43 0.48 4.75 5.54
CA ARG A 43 -0.89 4.68 6.03
C ARG A 43 -1.15 5.73 7.13
N GLN A 44 -0.29 5.82 8.14
CA GLN A 44 -0.44 6.82 9.22
C GLN A 44 -0.44 8.26 8.67
N ARG A 45 0.37 8.53 7.64
CA ARG A 45 0.41 9.83 6.98
C ARG A 45 -0.90 10.12 6.23
N ILE A 46 -1.42 9.14 5.50
CA ILE A 46 -2.71 9.25 4.80
C ILE A 46 -3.85 9.48 5.80
N ASP A 47 -3.88 8.70 6.89
CA ASP A 47 -4.90 8.82 7.95
C ASP A 47 -4.89 10.24 8.55
N ARG A 48 -3.70 10.84 8.77
CA ARG A 48 -3.58 12.24 9.21
C ARG A 48 -4.17 13.22 8.21
N HIS A 49 -3.87 13.05 6.91
CA HIS A 49 -4.39 13.95 5.89
C HIS A 49 -5.91 13.86 5.76
N ILE A 50 -6.47 12.65 5.85
CA ILE A 50 -7.92 12.45 5.87
C ILE A 50 -8.53 13.19 7.06
N SER A 51 -7.96 13.05 8.25
CA SER A 51 -8.47 13.75 9.45
C SER A 51 -8.45 15.27 9.31
N LEU A 52 -7.44 15.86 8.64
CA LEU A 52 -7.40 17.30 8.39
C LEU A 52 -8.51 17.73 7.43
N ILE A 53 -8.73 16.95 6.37
CA ILE A 53 -9.80 17.20 5.39
C ILE A 53 -11.18 17.08 6.07
N ASP A 54 -11.37 16.08 6.92
CA ASP A 54 -12.63 15.88 7.65
C ASP A 54 -12.94 17.07 8.57
N ASP A 55 -11.92 17.64 9.23
CA ASP A 55 -12.09 18.84 10.05
C ASP A 55 -12.46 20.05 9.18
N ASP A 56 -11.75 20.28 8.08
CA ASP A 56 -12.07 21.35 7.12
C ASP A 56 -13.52 21.22 6.59
N LEU A 57 -13.94 20.01 6.23
CA LEU A 57 -15.31 19.73 5.78
C LEU A 57 -16.36 19.98 6.87
N SER A 58 -16.05 19.64 8.13
CA SER A 58 -16.90 19.92 9.28
C SER A 58 -17.09 21.42 9.48
N GLN A 59 -16.01 22.21 9.43
CA GLN A 59 -16.05 23.67 9.55
C GLN A 59 -16.83 24.32 8.40
N ILE A 60 -16.64 23.86 7.16
CA ILE A 60 -17.41 24.32 6.00
C ILE A 60 -18.91 24.01 6.18
N THR A 61 -19.25 22.82 6.68
CA THR A 61 -20.64 22.44 6.89
C THR A 61 -21.29 23.25 8.01
N ALA A 62 -20.57 23.48 9.11
CA ALA A 62 -21.04 24.29 10.23
C ALA A 62 -21.27 25.74 9.81
N SER A 63 -20.34 26.34 9.05
CA SER A 63 -20.48 27.72 8.55
C SER A 63 -21.65 27.89 7.58
N LYS A 64 -22.01 26.86 6.79
CA LYS A 64 -23.21 26.88 5.94
C LYS A 64 -24.52 26.84 6.73
N LYS A 65 -24.56 26.17 7.89
CA LYS A 65 -25.77 26.07 8.73
C LYS A 65 -26.04 27.32 9.58
N ALA A 66 -25.03 28.17 9.77
CA ALA A 66 -25.13 29.40 10.56
C ALA A 66 -25.63 30.62 9.75
N LYS A 67 -25.89 30.45 8.44
CA LYS A 67 -26.53 31.43 7.56
C LYS A 67 -27.96 31.02 7.26
#